data_AF-A0A351UJ20-F1
#
_entry.id   AF-A0A351UJ20-F1
#
_cell.length_a   1.000
_cell.length_b   1.000
_cell.length_c   1.000
_cell.angle_alpha   90.00
_cell.angle_beta   90.00
_cell.angle_gamma   90.00
#
_symmetry.space_group_name_H-M   'P 1'
#
loop_
_entity.id
_entity.type
_entity.pdbx_description
1 polymer ?
#
loop_
_entity_poly.entity_id
_entity_poly.type
_entity_poly.pdbx_seq_one_letter_code
_entity_poly.pdbx_strand_id
1 'polypeptide(L)'
;MISAFLLAALAAAGTAYLRTSMPAAEVVRKLSGVRLALAFYRVEHKNFPASFSEVITSGKLEGVPDLKLYGHFKSAKVRPVSSFTIKDTGGWTYVNAPADPQFGLLYIDCSHADEKGRFWSEF
;
A
#
# COMPACT_ATOMS: atom_id res chain seq x y z
N MET A 1 -36.97 -8.95 -15.28
CA MET A 1 -37.03 -7.87 -14.26
C MET A 1 -36.13 -8.13 -13.04
N ILE A 2 -36.00 -9.36 -12.52
CA ILE A 2 -35.15 -9.68 -11.35
C ILE A 2 -33.65 -9.39 -11.58
N SER A 3 -33.15 -9.64 -12.79
CA SER A 3 -31.73 -9.43 -13.14
C SER A 3 -31.29 -7.95 -13.05
N ALA A 4 -32.11 -7.01 -13.53
CA ALA A 4 -31.77 -5.58 -13.49
C ALA A 4 -31.69 -5.02 -12.06
N PHE A 5 -32.56 -5.49 -11.15
CA PHE A 5 -32.51 -5.12 -9.74
C PHE A 5 -31.25 -5.65 -9.04
N LEU A 6 -30.85 -6.90 -9.32
CA LEU A 6 -29.63 -7.49 -8.76
C LEU A 6 -28.37 -6.74 -9.21
N LEU A 7 -28.28 -6.40 -10.51
CA LEU A 7 -27.16 -5.60 -11.03
C LEU A 7 -27.10 -4.21 -10.39
N ALA A 8 -28.24 -3.53 -10.24
CA ALA A 8 -28.29 -2.21 -9.60
C ALA A 8 -27.87 -2.26 -8.12
N ALA A 9 -28.31 -3.27 -7.37
CA ALA A 9 -27.92 -3.45 -5.97
C ALA A 9 -26.41 -3.72 -5.81
N LEU A 10 -25.83 -4.57 -6.67
CA LEU A 10 -24.39 -4.85 -6.68
C LEU A 10 -23.56 -3.60 -7.03
N ALA A 11 -24.00 -2.82 -8.02
CA ALA A 11 -23.34 -1.57 -8.38
C ALA A 11 -23.38 -0.56 -7.22
N ALA A 12 -24.53 -0.39 -6.56
CA ALA A 12 -24.65 0.49 -5.40
C ALA A 12 -23.75 0.05 -4.24
N ALA A 13 -23.72 -1.25 -3.93
CA ALA A 13 -22.85 -1.80 -2.89
C ALA A 13 -21.36 -1.62 -3.21
N GLY A 14 -20.95 -1.88 -4.46
CA GLY A 14 -19.57 -1.65 -4.91
C GLY A 14 -19.18 -0.19 -4.82
N THR A 15 -20.07 0.72 -5.22
CA THR A 15 -19.84 2.17 -5.13
C THR A 15 -19.72 2.63 -3.67
N ALA A 16 -20.58 2.14 -2.79
CA ALA A 16 -20.50 2.42 -1.36
C ALA A 16 -19.19 1.90 -0.76
N TYR A 17 -18.76 0.69 -1.14
CA TYR A 17 -17.50 0.12 -0.71
C TYR A 17 -16.29 0.96 -1.15
N LEU A 18 -16.26 1.43 -2.39
CA LEU A 18 -15.17 2.28 -2.89
C LEU A 18 -15.09 3.62 -2.14
N ARG A 19 -16.21 4.14 -1.63
CA ARG A 19 -16.23 5.36 -0.80
C ARG A 19 -15.71 5.16 0.62
N THR A 20 -15.55 3.92 1.08
CA THR A 20 -14.95 3.65 2.40
C THR A 20 -13.44 3.78 2.38
N SER A 21 -12.86 4.18 3.51
CA SER A 21 -11.42 4.23 3.76
C SER A 21 -11.14 3.81 5.20
N MET A 22 -9.95 3.29 5.45
CA MET A 22 -9.43 3.13 6.80
C MET A 22 -9.14 4.51 7.42
N PRO A 23 -9.19 4.65 8.76
CA PRO A 23 -8.77 5.89 9.42
C PRO A 23 -7.31 6.22 9.12
N ALA A 24 -6.97 7.50 8.91
CA ALA A 24 -5.60 7.86 8.51
C ALA A 24 -4.54 7.49 9.54
N ALA A 25 -4.85 7.61 10.83
CA ALA A 25 -3.95 7.17 11.89
C ALA A 25 -3.61 5.68 11.77
N GLU A 26 -4.56 4.85 11.32
CA GLU A 26 -4.32 3.43 11.10
C GLU A 26 -3.44 3.19 9.87
N VAL A 27 -3.68 3.90 8.77
CA VAL A 27 -2.86 3.82 7.55
C VAL A 27 -1.41 4.19 7.86
N VAL A 28 -1.18 5.32 8.54
CA VAL A 28 0.16 5.79 8.92
C VAL A 28 0.84 4.81 9.87
N ARG A 29 0.12 4.30 10.87
CA ARG A 29 0.67 3.28 11.79
C ARG A 29 1.12 2.03 11.05
N LYS A 30 0.32 1.54 10.10
CA LYS A 30 0.68 0.38 9.26
C LYS A 30 1.91 0.69 8.40
N LEU A 31 1.94 1.83 7.72
CA LEU A 31 3.09 2.27 6.92
C LEU A 31 4.38 2.30 7.76
N SER A 32 4.32 2.92 8.95
CA SER A 32 5.45 2.97 9.88
C SER A 32 5.91 1.57 10.30
N GLY A 33 4.99 0.64 10.57
CA GLY A 33 5.33 -0.74 10.90
C GLY A 33 6.07 -1.47 9.77
N VAL A 34 5.60 -1.31 8.52
CA VAL A 34 6.24 -1.93 7.36
C VAL A 34 7.63 -1.32 7.09
N ARG A 35 7.76 0.01 7.22
CA ARG A 35 9.05 0.70 7.09
C ARG A 35 10.03 0.32 8.20
N LEU A 36 9.55 0.10 9.43
CA LEU A 36 10.38 -0.39 10.53
C LEU A 36 10.90 -1.80 10.25
N ALA A 37 10.07 -2.68 9.70
CA ALA A 37 10.49 -4.02 9.29
C ALA A 37 11.59 -3.97 8.21
N LEU A 38 11.45 -3.09 7.21
CA LEU A 38 12.51 -2.82 6.22
C LEU A 38 13.80 -2.31 6.87
N ALA A 39 13.69 -1.42 7.85
CA ALA A 39 14.85 -0.91 8.59
C ALA A 39 15.57 -2.03 9.35
N PHE A 40 14.83 -2.94 10.01
CA PHE A 40 15.42 -4.10 10.68
C PHE A 40 16.09 -5.06 9.70
N TYR A 41 15.48 -5.33 8.55
CA TYR A 41 16.11 -6.10 7.49
C TYR A 41 17.46 -5.47 7.09
N ARG A 42 17.46 -4.14 6.85
CA ARG A 42 18.66 -3.41 6.42
C ARG A 42 19.77 -3.42 7.47
N VAL A 43 19.43 -3.30 8.75
CA VAL A 43 20.42 -3.33 9.84
C VAL A 43 21.15 -4.67 9.87
N GLU A 44 20.44 -5.76 9.65
CA GLU A 44 20.99 -7.12 9.65
C GLU A 44 21.79 -7.42 8.38
N HIS A 45 21.21 -7.16 7.21
CA HIS A 45 21.78 -7.55 5.91
C HIS A 45 22.74 -6.50 5.33
N LYS A 46 22.85 -5.34 6.00
CA LYS A 46 23.61 -4.15 5.54
C LYS A 46 23.15 -3.59 4.18
N ASN A 47 22.01 -4.05 3.66
CA ASN A 47 21.44 -3.61 2.40
C ASN A 47 19.90 -3.70 2.44
N PHE A 48 19.21 -3.02 1.53
CA PHE A 48 17.78 -3.20 1.33
C PHE A 48 17.49 -4.49 0.55
N PRO A 49 16.31 -5.11 0.73
CA PRO A 49 15.97 -6.34 0.03
C PRO A 49 15.72 -6.09 -1.45
N ALA A 50 16.11 -7.02 -2.33
CA ALA A 50 15.85 -6.94 -3.76
C ALA A 50 14.37 -7.21 -4.10
N SER A 51 13.69 -7.97 -3.24
CA SER A 51 12.24 -8.16 -3.24
C SER A 51 11.64 -7.93 -1.86
N PHE A 52 10.49 -7.27 -1.79
CA PHE A 52 9.81 -7.04 -0.51
C PHE A 52 9.47 -8.36 0.23
N SER A 53 9.28 -9.46 -0.49
CA SER A 53 9.02 -10.79 0.11
C SER A 53 10.11 -11.22 1.09
N GLU A 54 11.36 -10.76 0.91
CA GLU A 54 12.47 -11.09 1.77
C GLU A 54 12.29 -10.57 3.21
N VAL A 55 11.57 -9.45 3.39
CA VAL A 55 11.23 -8.90 4.72
C VAL A 55 10.33 -9.88 5.48
N ILE A 56 9.46 -10.58 4.77
CA ILE A 56 8.53 -11.56 5.34
C ILE A 56 9.28 -12.86 5.64
N THR A 57 10.05 -13.37 4.68
CA THR A 57 10.77 -14.65 4.86
C THR A 57 11.90 -14.56 5.89
N SER A 58 12.47 -13.38 6.11
CA SER A 58 13.43 -13.12 7.20
C SER A 58 12.78 -12.91 8.57
N GLY A 59 11.44 -12.99 8.65
CA GLY A 59 10.70 -12.85 9.91
C GLY A 59 10.66 -11.42 10.46
N LYS A 60 11.02 -10.39 9.68
CA LYS A 60 10.93 -8.99 10.12
C LYS A 60 9.50 -8.44 10.06
N LEU A 61 8.65 -9.08 9.27
CA LEU A 61 7.23 -8.78 9.16
C LEU A 61 6.45 -10.08 9.00
N GLU A 62 5.46 -10.32 9.85
CA GLU A 62 4.62 -11.53 9.77
C GLU A 62 3.84 -11.61 8.46
N GLY A 63 3.42 -10.45 7.94
CA GLY A 63 2.74 -10.32 6.66
C GLY A 63 2.48 -8.85 6.31
N VAL A 64 2.23 -8.60 5.02
CA VAL A 64 1.88 -7.27 4.55
C VAL A 64 0.51 -6.89 5.13
N PRO A 65 0.37 -5.75 5.84
CA PRO A 65 -0.91 -5.35 6.37
C PRO A 65 -1.90 -4.98 5.26
N ASP A 66 -3.17 -5.30 5.44
CA ASP A 66 -4.24 -4.78 4.59
C ASP A 66 -4.23 -3.24 4.57
N LEU A 67 -4.41 -2.68 3.38
CA LEU A 67 -4.65 -1.27 3.10
C LEU A 67 -5.96 -1.12 2.33
N LYS A 68 -6.85 -0.27 2.84
CA LYS A 68 -8.08 0.14 2.15
C LYS A 68 -8.17 1.66 2.18
N LEU A 69 -8.09 2.25 1.00
CA LEU A 69 -8.22 3.69 0.79
C LEU A 69 -9.51 4.01 0.03
N TYR A 70 -9.94 5.26 0.14
CA TYR A 70 -10.99 5.82 -0.70
C TYR A 70 -10.64 5.59 -2.19
N GLY A 71 -11.64 5.22 -2.99
CA GLY A 71 -11.50 4.96 -4.42
C GLY A 71 -10.89 3.60 -4.78
N HIS A 72 -10.35 2.86 -3.80
CA HIS A 72 -9.53 1.67 -4.06
C HIS A 72 -10.06 0.40 -3.38
N PHE A 73 -9.78 -0.78 -3.94
CA PHE A 73 -10.07 -2.04 -3.27
C PHE A 73 -9.05 -2.33 -2.16
N LYS A 74 -9.47 -3.07 -1.12
CA LYS A 74 -8.57 -3.49 -0.07
C LYS A 74 -7.48 -4.41 -0.63
N SER A 75 -6.22 -4.17 -0.27
CA SER A 75 -5.07 -4.96 -0.73
C SER A 75 -4.04 -5.13 0.38
N ALA A 76 -3.46 -6.33 0.47
CA ALA A 76 -2.30 -6.67 1.30
C ALA A 76 -1.10 -7.07 0.43
N LYS A 77 -0.92 -6.43 -0.73
CA LYS A 77 0.19 -6.71 -1.66
C LYS A 77 1.14 -5.52 -1.71
N VAL A 78 2.44 -5.82 -1.82
CA VAL A 78 3.46 -4.82 -2.17
C VAL A 78 3.82 -4.98 -3.63
N ARG A 79 3.62 -3.91 -4.40
CA ARG A 79 3.96 -3.87 -5.83
C ARG A 79 5.43 -3.45 -5.99
N PRO A 80 6.27 -4.24 -6.68
CA PRO A 80 7.63 -3.81 -7.00
C PRO A 80 7.61 -2.77 -8.13
N VAL A 81 8.52 -1.80 -8.06
CA VAL A 81 8.78 -0.81 -9.12
C VAL A 81 10.27 -0.53 -9.26
N SER A 82 10.68 -0.16 -10.47
CA SER A 82 12.05 0.28 -10.73
C SER A 82 12.36 1.67 -10.19
N SER A 83 11.37 2.54 -10.03
CA SER A 83 11.53 3.92 -9.55
C SER A 83 10.24 4.43 -8.90
N PHE A 84 10.32 5.53 -8.15
CA PHE A 84 9.14 6.16 -7.55
C PHE A 84 8.19 6.70 -8.63
N THR A 85 6.93 6.26 -8.58
CA THR A 85 5.89 6.69 -9.53
C THR A 85 4.51 6.50 -8.92
N ILE A 86 3.64 7.50 -9.06
CA ILE A 86 2.25 7.43 -8.60
C ILE A 86 1.37 7.01 -9.78
N LYS A 87 0.83 5.78 -9.68
CA LYS A 87 -0.13 5.18 -10.61
C LYS A 87 -1.53 5.08 -10.03
N ASP A 88 -1.72 5.53 -8.80
CA ASP A 88 -2.99 5.51 -8.07
C ASP A 88 -3.58 4.10 -7.99
N THR A 89 -2.79 3.13 -7.52
CA THR A 89 -3.26 1.75 -7.31
C THR A 89 -3.93 1.52 -5.95
N GLY A 90 -3.81 2.49 -5.03
CA GLY A 90 -4.34 2.41 -3.67
C GLY A 90 -3.59 1.45 -2.75
N GLY A 91 -2.40 0.98 -3.17
CA GLY A 91 -1.66 -0.08 -2.52
C GLY A 91 -0.26 0.33 -2.05
N TRP A 92 0.39 -0.59 -1.34
CA TRP A 92 1.80 -0.48 -0.99
C TRP A 92 2.68 -0.67 -2.23
N THR A 93 3.70 0.17 -2.38
CA THR A 93 4.67 0.07 -3.47
C THR A 93 6.09 0.17 -2.95
N TYR A 94 7.01 -0.61 -3.51
CA TYR A 94 8.39 -0.71 -3.09
C TYR A 94 9.35 -0.50 -4.27
N VAL A 95 10.28 0.44 -4.14
CA VAL A 95 11.34 0.69 -5.13
C VAL A 95 12.42 -0.36 -4.96
N ASN A 96 12.51 -1.29 -5.92
CA ASN A 96 13.30 -2.50 -5.80
C ASN A 96 14.47 -2.59 -6.80
N ALA A 97 14.74 -1.53 -7.57
CA ALA A 97 15.91 -1.46 -8.44
C ALA A 97 17.13 -0.94 -7.66
N PRO A 98 18.21 -1.71 -7.49
CA PRO A 98 19.39 -1.29 -6.72
C PRO A 98 20.14 -0.07 -7.29
N ALA A 99 19.94 0.24 -8.57
CA ALA A 99 20.56 1.39 -9.22
C ALA A 99 19.76 2.70 -9.02
N ASP A 100 18.51 2.62 -8.54
CA ASP A 100 17.69 3.80 -8.29
C ASP A 100 18.11 4.47 -6.97
N PRO A 101 18.27 5.80 -6.93
CA PRO A 101 18.63 6.53 -5.69
C PRO A 101 17.63 6.32 -4.54
N GLN A 102 16.38 5.95 -4.85
CA GLN A 102 15.32 5.66 -3.90
C GLN A 102 15.15 4.16 -3.65
N PHE A 103 16.12 3.31 -4.04
CA PHE A 103 16.13 1.89 -3.69
C PHE A 103 15.86 1.69 -2.19
N GLY A 104 14.88 0.83 -1.86
CA GLY A 104 14.45 0.62 -0.48
C GLY A 104 13.25 1.47 -0.05
N LEU A 105 12.81 2.42 -0.87
CA LEU A 105 11.64 3.25 -0.56
C LEU A 105 10.35 2.42 -0.62
N LEU A 106 9.62 2.39 0.49
CA LEU A 106 8.23 1.93 0.55
C LEU A 106 7.31 3.14 0.68
N TYR A 107 6.30 3.23 -0.19
CA TYR A 107 5.33 4.32 -0.23
C TYR A 107 3.91 3.80 -0.52
N ILE A 108 2.94 4.69 -0.31
CA ILE A 108 1.54 4.44 -0.68
C ILE A 108 1.32 5.02 -2.07
N ASP A 109 0.96 4.17 -3.03
CA ASP A 109 0.69 4.59 -4.39
C ASP A 109 -0.77 5.01 -4.54
N CYS A 110 -1.07 6.25 -4.17
CA CYS A 110 -2.41 6.82 -4.24
C CYS A 110 -2.32 8.34 -4.47
N SER A 111 -3.11 8.85 -5.42
CA SER A 111 -3.17 10.28 -5.77
C SER A 111 -4.20 11.06 -4.94
N HIS A 112 -4.93 10.39 -4.05
CA HIS A 112 -5.91 11.00 -3.16
C HIS A 112 -5.27 11.51 -1.87
N ALA A 113 -5.94 12.45 -1.20
CA ALA A 113 -5.52 12.98 0.10
C ALA A 113 -6.21 12.30 1.29
N ASP A 114 -5.59 12.39 2.46
CA ASP A 114 -6.22 12.10 3.76
C ASP A 114 -7.27 13.18 4.12
N GLU A 115 -7.96 13.01 5.24
CA GLU A 115 -8.96 13.97 5.73
C GLU A 115 -8.38 15.36 6.09
N LYS A 116 -7.06 15.50 6.12
CA LYS A 116 -6.33 16.75 6.38
C LYS A 116 -5.76 17.39 5.12
N GLY A 117 -6.03 16.81 3.94
CA GLY A 117 -5.55 17.34 2.66
C GLY A 117 -4.11 16.95 2.30
N ARG A 118 -3.50 15.98 2.99
CA ARG A 118 -2.15 15.49 2.67
C ARG A 118 -2.23 14.30 1.73
N PHE A 119 -1.47 14.29 0.65
CA PHE A 119 -1.51 13.16 -0.29
C PHE A 119 -0.95 11.89 0.34
N TRP A 120 -1.58 10.75 0.09
CA TRP A 120 -1.11 9.47 0.61
C TRP A 120 0.33 9.15 0.17
N SER A 121 0.71 9.58 -1.02
CA SER A 121 2.07 9.44 -1.56
C SER A 121 3.15 10.26 -0.86
N GLU A 122 2.77 11.23 -0.02
CA GLU A 122 3.70 12.12 0.69
C GLU A 122 4.06 11.63 2.10
N PHE A 123 3.37 10.61 2.60
CA PHE A 123 3.69 9.98 3.88
C PHE A 123 4.91 9.08 3.78
#